data_AF-A0A1V1P3F0-F1
#
_entry.id   AF-A0A1V1P3F0-F1
#
_cell.length_a   1.000
_cell.length_b   1.000
_cell.length_c   1.000
_cell.angle_alpha   90.00
_cell.angle_beta   90.00
_cell.angle_gamma   90.00
#
_symmetry.space_group_name_H-M   'P 1'
#
loop_
_entity.id
_entity.type
_entity.pdbx_description
1 polymer ?
#
loop_
_entity_poly.entity_id
_entity_poly.type
_entity_poly.pdbx_seq_one_letter_code
_entity_poly.pdbx_strand_id
1 'polypeptide(L)'
;MTDIRHRLLGEKTAYCTTFIDFYGLPSNFPGKKEAVVCADLDKKVSCICNSVNKKVENIIGDNARRFIPYVQMHEFEALLFSNPKEFAMGIDRKDMEAKLQKIRNSFTTPEEINDNSSTAPSKRIKNLMQDYEKPLHGILAALEIGLQ
;
A
#
# COMPACT_ATOMS: atom_id res chain seq x y z
N MET A 1 7.69 14.75 7.49
CA MET A 1 7.59 15.88 6.52
C MET A 1 8.98 16.43 6.15
N THR A 2 9.95 16.42 7.06
CA THR A 2 11.34 16.82 6.78
C THR A 2 11.99 16.03 5.64
N ASP A 3 11.75 14.71 5.57
CA ASP A 3 12.33 13.87 4.50
C ASP A 3 11.80 14.21 3.11
N ILE A 4 10.48 14.44 2.98
CA ILE A 4 9.85 14.87 1.72
C ILE A 4 10.47 16.19 1.24
N ARG A 5 10.64 17.15 2.17
CA ARG A 5 11.28 18.43 1.88
C ARG A 5 12.72 18.24 1.41
N HIS A 6 13.53 17.47 2.14
CA HIS A 6 14.93 17.25 1.77
C HIS A 6 15.05 16.55 0.41
N ARG A 7 14.27 15.49 0.17
CA ARG A 7 14.29 14.76 -1.08
C ARG A 7 13.90 15.64 -2.27
N LEU A 8 12.75 16.33 -2.18
CA LEU A 8 12.25 17.10 -3.32
C LEU A 8 13.03 18.39 -3.55
N LEU A 9 13.57 19.05 -2.52
CA LEU A 9 14.41 20.23 -2.73
C LEU A 9 15.84 19.87 -3.17
N GLY A 10 16.36 18.72 -2.74
CA GLY A 10 17.70 18.24 -3.08
C GLY A 10 17.81 17.62 -4.47
N GLU A 11 16.81 16.85 -4.89
CA GLU A 11 16.81 16.14 -6.19
C GLU A 11 15.66 16.65 -7.07
N LYS A 12 15.97 17.53 -8.02
CA LYS A 12 14.96 18.20 -8.87
C LYS A 12 14.24 17.28 -9.84
N THR A 13 14.80 16.10 -10.14
CA THR A 13 14.22 15.07 -11.00
C THR A 13 13.45 14.00 -10.23
N ALA A 14 13.57 13.97 -8.91
CA ALA A 14 12.90 12.97 -8.09
C ALA A 14 11.40 13.27 -7.97
N TYR A 15 10.59 12.20 -7.99
CA TYR A 15 9.21 12.19 -7.54
C TYR A 15 9.15 11.49 -6.19
N CYS A 16 8.23 11.91 -5.33
CA CYS A 16 8.09 11.35 -3.99
C CYS A 16 6.64 10.95 -3.75
N THR A 17 6.45 9.75 -3.22
CA THR A 17 5.16 9.27 -2.73
C THR A 17 5.28 8.85 -1.27
N THR A 18 4.17 8.47 -0.66
CA THR A 18 4.10 7.95 0.70
C THR A 18 3.53 6.54 0.68
N PHE A 19 4.01 5.66 1.55
CA PHE A 19 3.41 4.35 1.75
C PHE A 19 3.08 4.19 3.23
N ILE A 20 1.88 4.63 3.62
CA ILE A 20 1.47 4.74 5.03
C ILE A 20 0.14 4.03 5.22
N ASP A 21 0.03 3.16 6.22
CA ASP A 21 -1.23 2.54 6.61
C ASP A 21 -2.20 3.58 7.18
N PHE A 22 -3.39 3.67 6.56
CA PHE A 22 -4.45 4.55 7.01
C PHE A 22 -4.83 4.27 8.46
N TYR A 23 -4.96 3.01 8.87
CA TYR A 23 -5.51 2.66 10.18
C TYR A 23 -4.54 2.96 11.32
N GLY A 24 -3.23 2.86 11.06
CA GLY A 24 -2.17 3.29 11.98
C GLY A 24 -1.97 4.81 12.09
N LEU A 25 -2.63 5.64 11.25
CA LEU A 25 -2.47 7.10 11.31
C LEU A 25 -2.99 7.69 12.62
N PRO A 26 -2.23 8.57 13.30
CA PRO A 26 -2.69 9.23 14.50
C PRO A 26 -3.84 10.20 14.19
N SER A 27 -4.72 10.46 15.17
CA SER A 27 -5.92 11.29 14.97
C SER A 27 -5.63 12.75 14.61
N ASN A 28 -4.42 13.24 14.85
CA ASN A 28 -3.96 14.57 14.46
C ASN A 28 -3.24 14.59 13.09
N PHE A 29 -3.17 13.46 12.38
CA PHE A 29 -2.62 13.40 11.04
C PHE A 29 -3.48 14.22 10.07
N PRO A 30 -2.88 14.94 9.10
CA PRO A 30 -3.63 15.77 8.15
C PRO A 30 -4.77 15.00 7.46
N GLY A 31 -6.01 15.50 7.61
CA GLY A 31 -7.21 14.93 7.01
C GLY A 31 -7.77 13.70 7.73
N LYS A 32 -7.14 13.21 8.81
CA LYS A 32 -7.56 11.95 9.45
C LYS A 32 -8.92 12.06 10.13
N LYS A 33 -9.22 13.17 10.80
CA LYS A 33 -10.51 13.36 11.51
C LYS A 33 -11.67 13.40 10.51
N GLU A 34 -11.47 14.10 9.41
CA GLU A 34 -12.42 14.28 8.32
C GLU A 34 -12.61 12.98 7.52
N ALA A 35 -11.53 12.21 7.30
CA ALA A 35 -11.62 10.93 6.62
C ALA A 35 -12.39 9.89 7.45
N VAL A 36 -12.20 9.86 8.78
CA VAL A 36 -12.87 8.86 9.64
C VAL A 36 -14.41 8.96 9.59
N VAL A 37 -14.95 10.15 9.38
CA VAL A 37 -16.41 10.36 9.28
C VAL A 37 -17.00 10.07 7.90
N CYS A 38 -16.16 9.88 6.87
CA CYS A 38 -16.62 9.51 5.53
C CYS A 38 -17.01 8.02 5.50
N ALA A 39 -18.15 7.69 4.89
CA ALA A 39 -18.53 6.29 4.65
C ALA A 39 -17.82 5.70 3.43
N ASP A 40 -17.60 6.54 2.42
CA ASP A 40 -17.04 6.19 1.12
C ASP A 40 -15.51 6.13 1.15
N LEU A 41 -14.93 5.03 0.64
CA LEU A 41 -13.49 4.76 0.69
C LEU A 41 -12.69 5.76 -0.17
N ASP A 42 -13.16 6.06 -1.37
CA ASP A 42 -12.50 7.00 -2.29
C ASP A 42 -12.48 8.41 -1.70
N LYS A 43 -13.54 8.79 -0.98
CA LYS A 43 -13.58 10.04 -0.22
C LYS A 43 -12.59 10.03 0.94
N LYS A 44 -12.38 8.90 1.64
CA LYS A 44 -11.34 8.80 2.68
C LYS A 44 -9.96 9.02 2.10
N VAL A 45 -9.64 8.31 1.03
CA VAL A 45 -8.34 8.42 0.33
C VAL A 45 -8.14 9.85 -0.13
N SER A 46 -9.11 10.41 -0.86
CA SER A 46 -9.05 11.79 -1.36
C SER A 46 -8.88 12.80 -0.23
N CYS A 47 -9.57 12.62 0.89
CA CYS A 47 -9.47 13.51 2.04
C CYS A 47 -8.05 13.55 2.62
N ILE A 48 -7.44 12.36 2.84
CA ILE A 48 -6.06 12.25 3.31
C ILE A 48 -5.09 12.84 2.29
N CYS A 49 -5.15 12.38 1.04
CA CYS A 49 -4.23 12.80 -0.01
C CYS A 49 -4.28 14.32 -0.25
N ASN A 50 -5.48 14.91 -0.31
CA ASN A 50 -5.64 16.37 -0.45
C ASN A 50 -5.09 17.14 0.76
N SER A 51 -5.30 16.63 1.96
CA SER A 51 -4.81 17.29 3.19
C SER A 51 -3.30 17.22 3.32
N VAL A 52 -2.70 16.09 2.94
CA VAL A 52 -1.23 15.92 2.91
C VAL A 52 -0.63 16.79 1.81
N ASN A 53 -1.22 16.82 0.61
CA ASN A 53 -0.77 17.69 -0.49
C ASN A 53 -0.74 19.15 -0.09
N LYS A 54 -1.84 19.70 0.43
CA LYS A 54 -1.90 21.09 0.92
C LYS A 54 -0.82 21.38 1.95
N LYS A 55 -0.55 20.43 2.85
CA LYS A 55 0.49 20.59 3.86
C LYS A 55 1.89 20.58 3.25
N VAL A 56 2.16 19.75 2.25
CA VAL A 56 3.44 19.73 1.52
C VAL A 56 3.62 21.00 0.68
N GLU A 57 2.58 21.44 -0.04
CA GLU A 57 2.55 22.71 -0.79
C GLU A 57 2.92 23.89 0.11
N ASN A 58 2.34 23.98 1.31
CA ASN A 58 2.68 25.03 2.27
C ASN A 58 4.15 25.01 2.75
N ILE A 59 4.86 23.88 2.61
CA ILE A 59 6.25 23.72 3.07
C ILE A 59 7.24 23.98 1.93
N ILE A 60 6.96 23.52 0.71
CA ILE A 60 7.92 23.52 -0.42
C ILE A 60 7.43 24.23 -1.69
N GLY A 61 6.23 24.82 -1.67
CA GLY A 61 5.63 25.55 -2.79
C GLY A 61 5.49 24.68 -4.03
N ASP A 62 5.81 25.26 -5.19
CA ASP A 62 5.70 24.63 -6.51
C ASP A 62 6.43 23.29 -6.66
N ASN A 63 7.41 23.00 -5.78
CA ASN A 63 8.09 21.70 -5.77
C ASN A 63 7.15 20.56 -5.37
N ALA A 64 6.04 20.86 -4.70
CA ALA A 64 5.01 19.89 -4.32
C ALA A 64 4.35 19.23 -5.54
N ARG A 65 4.47 19.79 -6.76
CA ARG A 65 3.98 19.14 -7.99
C ARG A 65 4.61 17.76 -8.26
N ARG A 66 5.76 17.47 -7.64
CA ARG A 66 6.47 16.17 -7.72
C ARG A 66 6.17 15.26 -6.53
N PHE A 67 5.28 15.68 -5.64
CA PHE A 67 4.77 14.88 -4.54
C PHE A 67 3.43 14.26 -4.93
N ILE A 68 3.32 12.94 -4.81
CA ILE A 68 2.14 12.15 -5.17
C ILE A 68 1.76 11.35 -3.93
N PRO A 69 0.86 11.85 -3.06
CA PRO A 69 0.54 11.17 -1.81
C PRO A 69 -0.18 9.85 -2.11
N TYR A 70 0.20 8.83 -1.36
CA TYR A 70 -0.49 7.55 -1.34
C TYR A 70 -0.72 7.12 0.12
N VAL A 71 -1.86 6.50 0.36
CA VAL A 71 -2.25 5.95 1.65
C VAL A 71 -2.77 4.55 1.43
N GLN A 72 -2.24 3.60 2.19
CA GLN A 72 -2.64 2.20 2.12
C GLN A 72 -3.94 2.02 2.91
N MET A 73 -5.03 1.73 2.21
CA MET A 73 -6.35 1.49 2.80
C MET A 73 -6.62 0.01 3.06
N HIS A 74 -5.80 -0.86 2.45
CA HIS A 74 -6.05 -2.28 2.36
C HIS A 74 -4.92 -3.08 3.02
N GLU A 75 -5.16 -4.38 3.23
CA GLU A 75 -4.12 -5.29 3.71
C GLU A 75 -2.90 -5.23 2.78
N PHE A 76 -1.70 -5.11 3.37
CA PHE A 76 -0.44 -5.08 2.65
C PHE A 76 -0.27 -6.29 1.73
N GLU A 77 -0.78 -7.45 2.14
CA GLU A 77 -0.71 -8.71 1.40
C GLU A 77 -1.30 -8.62 -0.01
N ALA A 78 -2.22 -7.68 -0.27
CA ALA A 78 -2.72 -7.41 -1.61
C ALA A 78 -1.57 -7.10 -2.59
N LEU A 79 -0.57 -6.33 -2.16
CA LEU A 79 0.57 -5.94 -2.99
C LEU A 79 1.50 -7.11 -3.32
N LEU A 80 1.52 -8.17 -2.51
CA LEU A 80 2.31 -9.37 -2.79
C LEU A 80 1.88 -10.03 -4.11
N PHE A 81 0.61 -9.88 -4.49
CA PHE A 81 0.11 -10.36 -5.77
C PHE A 81 0.55 -9.52 -6.98
N SER A 82 1.30 -8.42 -6.79
CA SER A 82 1.90 -7.67 -7.90
C SER A 82 2.87 -8.52 -8.72
N ASN A 83 3.54 -9.48 -8.08
CA ASN A 83 4.40 -10.44 -8.73
C ASN A 83 4.24 -11.84 -8.10
N PRO A 84 3.24 -12.63 -8.55
CA PRO A 84 2.92 -13.94 -7.97
C PRO A 84 4.08 -14.95 -7.99
N LYS A 85 4.96 -14.86 -8.99
CA LYS A 85 6.16 -15.70 -9.11
C LYS A 85 7.15 -15.40 -7.98
N GLU A 86 7.54 -14.13 -7.83
CA GLU A 86 8.48 -13.73 -6.79
C GLU A 86 7.84 -13.85 -5.39
N PHE A 87 6.54 -13.63 -5.27
CA PHE A 87 5.82 -13.94 -4.02
C PHE A 87 5.96 -15.43 -3.64
N ALA A 88 5.65 -16.35 -4.56
CA ALA A 88 5.80 -17.78 -4.32
C ALA A 88 7.25 -18.16 -3.97
N MET A 89 8.24 -17.50 -4.58
CA MET A 89 9.65 -17.69 -4.25
C MET A 89 10.01 -17.18 -2.85
N GLY A 90 9.56 -15.98 -2.48
CA GLY A 90 9.89 -15.37 -1.19
C GLY A 90 9.34 -16.14 0.02
N ILE A 91 8.25 -16.91 -0.17
CA ILE A 91 7.70 -17.77 0.89
C ILE A 91 8.13 -19.24 0.76
N ASP A 92 9.10 -19.56 -0.11
CA ASP A 92 9.58 -20.91 -0.41
C ASP A 92 8.48 -21.91 -0.83
N ARG A 93 7.50 -21.43 -1.60
CA ARG A 93 6.35 -22.22 -2.09
C ARG A 93 6.13 -22.04 -3.58
N LYS A 94 7.14 -22.41 -4.38
CA LYS A 94 7.07 -22.38 -5.85
C LYS A 94 5.86 -23.13 -6.42
N ASP A 95 5.38 -24.16 -5.72
CA ASP A 95 4.16 -24.91 -6.06
C ASP A 95 2.88 -24.05 -6.01
N MET A 96 2.92 -22.88 -5.37
CA MET A 96 1.79 -21.96 -5.23
C MET A 96 1.70 -20.91 -6.34
N GLU A 97 2.74 -20.71 -7.16
CA GLU A 97 2.78 -19.66 -8.20
C GLU A 97 1.50 -19.65 -9.05
N ALA A 98 1.13 -20.80 -9.63
CA ALA A 98 -0.05 -20.91 -10.48
C ALA A 98 -1.36 -20.55 -9.76
N LYS A 99 -1.47 -20.87 -8.47
CA LYS A 99 -2.65 -20.56 -7.65
C LYS A 99 -2.72 -19.06 -7.31
N LEU A 100 -1.57 -18.47 -6.96
CA LEU A 100 -1.46 -17.04 -6.70
C LEU A 100 -1.72 -16.22 -7.98
N GLN A 101 -1.19 -16.66 -9.12
CA GLN A 101 -1.44 -16.04 -10.43
C GLN A 101 -2.92 -16.10 -10.81
N LYS A 102 -3.59 -17.24 -10.56
CA LYS A 102 -5.03 -17.37 -10.80
C LYS A 102 -5.84 -16.37 -9.98
N ILE A 103 -5.48 -16.17 -8.70
CA ILE A 103 -6.10 -15.13 -7.86
C ILE A 103 -5.83 -13.75 -8.47
N ARG A 104 -4.56 -13.40 -8.76
CA ARG A 104 -4.20 -12.09 -9.31
C ARG A 104 -4.95 -11.77 -10.61
N ASN A 105 -5.13 -12.75 -11.48
CA ASN A 105 -5.84 -12.59 -12.76
C ASN A 105 -7.36 -12.38 -12.62
N SER A 106 -7.93 -12.63 -11.44
CA SER A 106 -9.36 -12.42 -11.18
C SER A 106 -9.70 -10.98 -10.81
N PHE A 107 -8.71 -10.09 -10.75
CA PHE A 107 -8.84 -8.69 -10.34
C PHE A 107 -8.09 -7.78 -11.32
N THR A 108 -8.50 -6.52 -11.42
CA THR A 108 -7.82 -5.55 -12.30
C THR A 108 -6.46 -5.21 -11.72
N THR A 109 -6.41 -4.90 -10.43
CA THR A 109 -5.19 -4.55 -9.70
C THR A 109 -4.96 -5.47 -8.50
N PRO A 110 -3.72 -5.56 -7.96
CA PRO A 110 -3.47 -6.32 -6.74
C PRO A 110 -4.27 -5.78 -5.55
N GLU A 111 -4.47 -4.46 -5.45
CA GLU A 111 -5.20 -3.82 -4.34
C GLU A 111 -6.68 -4.21 -4.28
N GLU A 112 -7.30 -4.46 -5.45
CA GLU A 112 -8.69 -4.95 -5.55
C GLU A 112 -8.90 -6.36 -4.99
N ILE A 113 -7.83 -7.13 -4.73
CA ILE A 113 -7.93 -8.46 -4.10
C ILE A 113 -8.50 -8.36 -2.67
N ASN A 114 -8.51 -7.16 -2.09
CA ASN A 114 -9.15 -6.86 -0.81
C ASN A 114 -10.64 -6.50 -0.95
N ASP A 115 -11.38 -7.31 -1.71
CA ASP A 115 -12.77 -7.09 -2.10
C ASP A 115 -13.78 -7.21 -0.95
N ASN A 116 -13.52 -8.07 0.03
CA ASN A 116 -14.34 -8.19 1.23
C ASN A 116 -13.58 -8.83 2.40
N SER A 117 -14.16 -8.77 3.60
CA SER A 117 -13.50 -9.24 4.82
C SER A 117 -13.34 -10.76 4.89
N SER A 118 -14.22 -11.57 4.26
CA SER A 118 -14.11 -13.03 4.28
C SER A 118 -13.11 -13.57 3.25
N THR A 119 -12.85 -12.81 2.19
CA THR A 119 -11.87 -13.12 1.13
C THR A 119 -10.74 -12.10 1.04
N ALA A 120 -10.41 -11.44 2.15
CA ALA A 120 -9.24 -10.57 2.29
C ALA A 120 -7.96 -11.29 1.79
N PRO A 121 -6.96 -10.58 1.24
CA PRO A 121 -5.80 -11.20 0.60
C PRO A 121 -5.07 -12.16 1.54
N SER A 122 -4.90 -11.81 2.82
CA SER A 122 -4.29 -12.71 3.79
C SER A 122 -5.07 -14.00 4.05
N LYS A 123 -6.41 -13.96 3.98
CA LYS A 123 -7.26 -15.15 4.08
C LYS A 123 -7.15 -16.02 2.83
N ARG A 124 -7.06 -15.42 1.65
CA ARG A 124 -6.79 -16.15 0.40
C ARG A 124 -5.47 -16.88 0.48
N ILE A 125 -4.42 -16.22 0.96
CA ILE A 125 -3.11 -16.85 1.15
C ILE A 125 -3.19 -17.98 2.17
N LYS A 126 -3.83 -17.74 3.33
CA LYS A 126 -3.99 -18.75 4.38
C LYS A 126 -4.78 -19.99 3.94
N ASN A 127 -5.75 -19.82 3.04
CA ASN A 127 -6.47 -20.94 2.43
C ASN A 127 -5.57 -21.78 1.51
N LEU A 128 -4.56 -21.18 0.87
CA LEU A 128 -3.58 -21.89 0.04
C LEU A 128 -2.43 -22.49 0.87
N MET A 129 -2.08 -21.85 1.98
CA MET A 129 -0.97 -22.19 2.88
C MET A 129 -1.41 -21.99 4.34
N GLN A 130 -1.77 -23.09 5.02
CA GLN A 130 -2.34 -23.03 6.38
C GLN A 130 -1.36 -22.49 7.42
N ASP A 131 -0.07 -22.73 7.21
CA ASP A 131 1.09 -22.27 7.98
C ASP A 131 1.57 -20.86 7.60
N TYR A 132 0.79 -20.11 6.79
CA TYR A 132 1.11 -18.73 6.46
C TYR A 132 1.08 -17.83 7.71
N GLU A 133 2.27 -17.41 8.15
CA GLU A 133 2.48 -16.37 9.14
C GLU A 133 2.60 -14.99 8.47
N LYS A 134 1.61 -14.12 8.71
CA LYS A 134 1.53 -12.78 8.12
C LYS A 134 2.84 -11.96 8.26
N PRO A 135 3.47 -11.83 9.45
CA PRO A 135 4.66 -10.99 9.57
C PRO A 135 5.87 -11.59 8.84
N LEU A 136 6.18 -12.87 9.10
CA LEU A 136 7.36 -13.53 8.54
C LEU A 136 7.26 -13.65 7.01
N HIS A 137 6.25 -14.36 6.53
CA HIS A 137 6.10 -14.64 5.10
C HIS A 137 5.75 -13.38 4.31
N GLY A 138 5.00 -12.45 4.91
CA GLY A 138 4.69 -11.17 4.28
C GLY A 138 5.94 -10.34 4.01
N ILE A 139 6.88 -10.27 4.97
CA ILE A 139 8.16 -9.55 4.79
C ILE A 139 9.04 -10.26 3.76
N LEU A 140 9.19 -11.58 3.83
CA LEU A 140 10.02 -12.32 2.88
C LEU A 140 9.51 -12.18 1.45
N ALA A 141 8.19 -12.29 1.27
CA ALA A 141 7.54 -12.03 0.00
C ALA A 141 7.77 -10.59 -0.49
N ALA A 142 7.60 -9.61 0.40
CA ALA A 142 7.81 -8.19 0.08
C ALA A 142 9.20 -7.93 -0.49
N LEU A 143 10.23 -8.45 0.17
CA LEU A 143 11.62 -8.30 -0.25
C LEU A 143 11.85 -8.91 -1.64
N GLU A 144 11.31 -10.10 -1.89
CA GLU A 144 11.47 -10.80 -3.16
C GLU A 144 10.74 -10.10 -4.31
N ILE A 145 9.57 -9.51 -4.05
CA ILE A 145 8.84 -8.70 -5.06
C ILE A 145 9.43 -7.30 -5.25
N GLY A 146 10.45 -6.91 -4.46
CA GLY A 146 11.15 -5.63 -4.58
C GLY A 146 10.59 -4.49 -3.73
N LEU A 147 9.75 -4.76 -2.73
CA LEU A 147 9.32 -3.79 -1.72
C LEU A 147 10.33 -3.78 -0.56
N GLN A 148 11.05 -2.66 -0.39
CA GLN A 148 12.12 -2.48 0.59
C GLN A 148 12.06 -1.10 1.25
#